data_AF-A0A9X5XQ27-F1
#
_entry.id   AF-A0A9X5XQ27-F1
#
_cell.length_a   1.000
_cell.length_b   1.000
_cell.length_c   1.000
_cell.angle_alpha   90.00
_cell.angle_beta   90.00
_cell.angle_gamma   90.00
#
_symmetry.space_group_name_H-M   'P 1'
#
loop_
_entity.id
_entity.type
_entity.pdbx_description
1 polymer ?
#
loop_
_entity_poly.entity_id
_entity_poly.type
_entity_poly.pdbx_seq_one_letter_code
_entity_poly.pdbx_strand_id
1 'polypeptide(L)' 'MDSVEMSRLLTGMTLAVHIIFATIGVGMPLMFVIAEFLGIRNNDAHYIALAKRWSKGYTITVAVGVVTGTI' A
#
# COMPACT_ATOMS: atom_id res chain seq x y z
N MET A 1 -6.02 5.69 33.65
CA MET A 1 -6.19 4.78 32.51
C MET A 1 -5.88 3.38 32.98
N ASP A 2 -6.84 2.47 32.88
CA ASP A 2 -6.64 1.06 33.24
C ASP A 2 -6.07 0.25 32.06
N SER A 3 -5.80 -1.03 32.27
CA SER A 3 -5.24 -1.89 31.22
C SER A 3 -6.19 -2.07 30.02
N VAL A 4 -7.51 -2.01 30.24
CA VAL A 4 -8.51 -2.19 29.18
C VAL A 4 -8.53 -0.97 28.27
N GLU A 5 -8.55 0.23 28.85
CA GLU A 5 -8.47 1.50 28.12
C GLU A 5 -7.15 1.63 27.35
N MET A 6 -6.03 1.31 27.99
CA MET A 6 -4.71 1.36 27.35
C MET A 6 -4.60 0.39 26.17
N SER A 7 -5.12 -0.83 26.32
CA SER A 7 -5.09 -1.84 25.25
C SER A 7 -5.95 -1.42 24.05
N ARG A 8 -7.11 -0.81 24.30
CA ARG A 8 -7.99 -0.29 23.25
C ARG A 8 -7.34 0.84 22.46
N LEU A 9 -6.71 1.78 23.16
CA LEU A 9 -6.02 2.91 22.52
C LEU A 9 -4.79 2.45 21.75
N LEU A 10 -3.98 1.56 22.31
CA LEU A 10 -2.82 1.01 21.63
C LEU A 10 -3.21 0.32 20.32
N THR A 11 -4.18 -0.60 20.37
CA THR A 11 -4.70 -1.32 19.19
C THR A 11 -5.31 -0.36 18.18
N GLY A 12 -6.07 0.64 18.65
CA GLY A 12 -6.65 1.66 17.78
C GLY A 12 -5.58 2.46 17.04
N MET A 13 -4.50 2.86 17.73
CA MET A 13 -3.40 3.61 17.13
C MET A 13 -2.58 2.78 16.14
N THR A 14 -2.26 1.52 16.45
CA THR A 14 -1.49 0.66 15.53
C THR A 14 -2.29 0.40 14.25
N LEU A 15 -3.58 0.06 14.37
CA LEU A 15 -4.46 -0.13 13.21
C LEU A 15 -4.68 1.15 12.42
N ALA A 16 -4.81 2.31 13.09
CA ALA A 16 -4.99 3.59 12.40
C ALA A 16 -3.78 3.95 11.53
N VAL A 17 -2.56 3.62 11.96
CA VAL A 17 -1.36 3.77 11.12
C VAL A 17 -1.35 2.70 10.03
N HIS A 18 -1.60 1.43 10.37
CA HIS A 18 -1.50 0.31 9.44
C HIS A 18 -2.45 0.44 8.24
N ILE A 19 -3.69 0.92 8.46
CA ILE A 19 -4.72 0.95 7.41
C ILE A 19 -4.38 1.89 6.25
N ILE A 20 -3.63 2.97 6.51
CA ILE A 20 -3.18 3.91 5.48
C ILE A 20 -2.28 3.19 4.47
N PHE A 21 -1.34 2.37 4.97
CA PHE A 21 -0.43 1.60 4.13
C PHE A 21 -1.09 0.35 3.55
N ALA A 22 -1.98 -0.30 4.29
CA ALA A 22 -2.66 -1.51 3.85
C ALA A 22 -3.58 -1.26 2.66
N THR A 23 -4.40 -0.20 2.68
CA THR A 23 -5.34 0.10 1.58
C THR A 23 -4.62 0.48 0.29
N ILE A 24 -3.54 1.27 0.37
CA ILE A 24 -2.65 1.54 -0.76
C ILE A 24 -1.98 0.24 -1.22
N GLY A 25 -1.54 -0.58 -0.27
CA GLY A 25 -1.01 -1.92 -0.44
C GLY A 25 -1.87 -2.80 -1.34
N VAL A 26 -3.18 -2.78 -1.13
CA VAL A 26 -4.17 -3.59 -1.88
C VAL A 26 -4.57 -2.94 -3.21
N GLY A 27 -4.75 -1.61 -3.26
CA GLY A 27 -5.22 -0.92 -4.45
C GLY A 27 -4.18 -0.76 -5.57
N MET A 28 -2.92 -0.51 -5.22
CA MET A 28 -1.87 -0.24 -6.20
C MET A 28 -1.53 -1.42 -7.13
N PRO A 29 -1.49 -2.69 -6.68
CA PRO A 29 -1.31 -3.84 -7.56
C PRO A 29 -2.33 -3.90 -8.70
N LEU A 30 -3.59 -3.58 -8.43
CA LEU A 30 -4.62 -3.49 -9.47
C LEU A 30 -4.29 -2.39 -10.48
N MET A 31 -3.85 -1.23 -10.01
CA MET A 31 -3.44 -0.11 -10.86
C MET A 31 -2.22 -0.47 -11.73
N PHE A 32 -1.29 -1.28 -11.22
CA PHE A 32 -0.14 -1.77 -12.01
C PHE A 32 -0.59 -2.66 -13.15
N VAL A 33 -1.48 -3.62 -12.87
CA VAL A 33 -2.02 -4.52 -13.90
C VAL A 33 -2.77 -3.72 -14.98
N ILE A 34 -3.57 -2.72 -14.59
CA ILE A 34 -4.28 -1.87 -15.55
C ILE A 34 -3.30 -1.06 -16.40
N ALA A 35 -2.28 -0.44 -15.79
CA ALA A 35 -1.30 0.35 -16.52
C ALA A 35 -0.46 -0.52 -17.47
N GLU A 36 0.04 -1.67 -17.02
CA GLU A 36 0.78 -2.60 -17.88
C GLU A 36 -0.10 -3.15 -19.01
N PHE A 37 -1.35 -3.53 -18.71
CA PHE A 37 -2.30 -3.99 -19.72
C PHE A 37 -2.58 -2.94 -20.79
N LEU A 38 -2.84 -1.69 -20.39
CA LEU A 38 -3.04 -0.58 -21.33
C LEU A 38 -1.78 -0.30 -22.15
N GLY A 39 -0.60 -0.34 -21.53
CA GLY A 39 0.67 -0.16 -22.21
C GLY A 39 0.95 -1.23 -23.27
N ILE A 40 0.68 -2.50 -22.95
CA ILE A 40 0.82 -3.61 -23.90
C ILE A 40 -0.23 -3.52 -25.01
N ARG A 41 -1.50 -3.32 -24.64
CA ARG A 41 -2.63 -3.28 -25.60
C ARG A 41 -2.51 -2.12 -26.59
N ASN A 42 -2.09 -0.95 -26.12
CA ASN A 42 -1.99 0.25 -26.95
C ASN A 42 -0.58 0.45 -27.53
N ASN A 43 0.37 -0.45 -27.24
CA ASN A 43 1.79 -0.33 -27.57
C ASN A 43 2.38 1.03 -27.14
N ASP A 44 2.00 1.49 -25.95
CA ASP A 44 2.37 2.79 -25.39
C ASP A 44 3.33 2.63 -24.21
N ALA A 45 4.59 3.03 -24.44
CA ALA A 45 5.65 2.94 -23.46
C ALA A 45 5.43 3.83 -22.23
N HIS A 46 4.59 4.86 -22.30
CA HIS A 46 4.34 5.76 -21.17
C HIS A 46 3.61 5.05 -20.04
N TYR A 47 2.62 4.20 -20.35
CA TYR A 47 1.92 3.42 -19.33
C TYR A 47 2.83 2.39 -18.65
N ILE A 48 3.75 1.78 -19.40
CA ILE A 48 4.75 0.86 -18.84
C ILE A 48 5.73 1.63 -17.94
N ALA A 49 6.16 2.82 -18.36
CA ALA A 49 7.02 3.69 -17.55
C ALA A 49 6.31 4.16 -16.25
N LEU A 50 5.00 4.43 -16.33
CA LEU A 50 4.17 4.79 -15.18
C LEU A 50 4.10 3.64 -14.17
N ALA A 51 3.81 2.42 -14.62
CA ALA A 51 3.78 1.22 -13.76
C ALA A 51 5.13 1.02 -13.04
N LYS A 52 6.25 1.13 -13.76
CA LYS A 52 7.61 1.05 -13.18
C LYS A 52 7.91 2.18 -12.20
N ARG A 53 7.44 3.39 -12.47
CA ARG A 53 7.65 4.54 -11.58
C ARG A 53 6.88 4.38 -10.28
N TRP A 54 5.63 3.94 -10.36
CA TRP A 54 4.82 3.70 -9.17
C TRP A 54 5.34 2.52 -8.35
N SER A 55 5.84 1.45 -8.97
CA SER A 55 6.36 0.30 -8.21
C SER A 55 7.51 0.68 -7.27
N LYS A 56 8.40 1.59 -7.69
CA LYS A 56 9.50 2.10 -6.85
C LYS A 56 9.00 2.76 -5.56
N GLY A 57 7.96 3.59 -5.65
CA GLY A 57 7.37 4.23 -4.47
C GLY A 57 6.55 3.25 -3.62
N TYR A 58 5.86 2.32 -4.29
CA TYR A 58 5.03 1.31 -3.64
C TYR A 58 5.83 0.37 -2.73
N THR A 59 7.08 0.04 -3.08
CA THR A 59 7.96 -0.75 -2.21
C THR A 59 8.10 -0.14 -0.81
N ILE A 60 8.15 1.19 -0.70
CA ILE A 60 8.23 1.89 0.60
C ILE A 60 6.94 1.70 1.38
N THR A 61 5.78 1.89 0.73
CA THR A 61 4.48 1.71 1.39
C THR A 61 4.27 0.27 1.86
N VAL A 62 4.72 -0.71 1.08
CA VAL A 62 4.65 -2.13 1.47
C VAL A 62 5.55 -2.40 2.67
N ALA A 63 6.79 -1.90 2.66
CA ALA A 63 7.71 -2.11 3.78
C ALA A 63 7.13 -1.59 5.10
N VAL A 64 6.54 -0.38 5.10
CA VAL A 64 5.88 0.18 6.29
C VAL A 64 4.62 -0.61 6.66
N GLY A 65 3.83 -1.02 5.67
CA GLY A 65 2.65 -1.86 5.88
C GLY A 65 2.98 -3.20 6.57
N VAL A 66 4.03 -3.88 6.12
CA VAL A 66 4.48 -5.16 6.71
C VAL A 66 4.87 -4.96 8.19
N VAL A 67 5.70 -3.96 8.50
CA VAL A 67 6.15 -3.72 9.88
C VAL A 67 4.98 -3.36 10.79
N THR A 68 4.10 -2.46 10.33
CA THR A 68 2.94 -2.02 11.12
C THR A 68 1.87 -3.09 11.30
N GLY A 69 1.82 -4.11 10.44
CA GLY A 69 0.89 -5.23 10.57
C GLY A 69 1.40 -6.34 11.49
N THR A 70 2.70 -6.35 11.81
CA THR A 70 3.29 -7.34 12.72
C THR A 70 3.20 -6.96 14.20
N ILE A 71 2.96 -5.67 14.49
CA ILE A 71 2.85 -5.08 15.84
C ILE A 71 1.40 -4.88 16.26
#